data_AF-A0A6G0EMC1-F1
#
_entry.id   AF-A0A6G0EMC1-F1
#
_cell.length_a   1.000
_cell.length_b   1.000
_cell.length_c   1.000
_cell.angle_alpha   90.00
_cell.angle_beta   90.00
_cell.angle_gamma   90.00
#
_symmetry.space_group_name_H-M   'P 1'
#
loop_
_entity.id
_entity.type
_entity.pdbx_description
1 polymer ?
#
loop_
_entity_poly.entity_id
_entity_poly.type
_entity_poly.pdbx_seq_one_letter_code
_entity_poly.pdbx_strand_id
1 'polypeptide(L)'
;MSEVTIHTLGALDDEWFAEIVSSSGTMSALLDEPWGTIRNAPETFSTSTAAEVRRSIAVMDLLPAIRRSHREFRWSAKDYLDDDDDGPMPNVRTQAHPAMRPELGTLESRMSTLLDELLAGFVDEDAFVEWGQEVVQASYAEVDSDVIEAAYFELPVRRMMLDDGERARFFRESWAAEFVLSGFNASARQVANRATEVAQNATKETHVPSG
;
A
#
# COMPACT_ATOMS: atom_id res chain seq x y z
N MET A 1 -0.70 -1.58 6.63
CA MET A 1 -0.22 -0.45 5.80
C MET A 1 -0.54 -0.67 4.33
N SER A 2 -0.35 -1.87 3.78
CA SER A 2 -0.76 -2.27 2.42
C SER A 2 -2.23 -1.93 2.09
N GLU A 3 -3.16 -2.32 2.97
CA GLU A 3 -4.60 -2.03 2.80
C GLU A 3 -4.90 -0.53 2.64
N VAL A 4 -4.16 0.33 3.36
CA VAL A 4 -4.37 1.78 3.34
C VAL A 4 -4.01 2.37 1.97
N THR A 5 -2.90 1.92 1.38
CA THR A 5 -2.48 2.30 0.02
C THR A 5 -3.58 2.02 -1.01
N ILE A 6 -4.22 0.86 -0.89
CA ILE A 6 -5.24 0.40 -1.83
C ILE A 6 -6.58 1.09 -1.58
N HIS A 7 -7.01 1.23 -0.33
CA HIS A 7 -8.27 1.89 0.01
C HIS A 7 -8.26 3.39 -0.26
N THR A 8 -7.09 4.01 -0.27
CA THR A 8 -6.92 5.41 -0.70
C THR A 8 -6.67 5.54 -2.20
N LEU A 9 -6.56 4.41 -2.93
CA LEU A 9 -6.23 4.36 -4.37
C LEU A 9 -4.93 5.10 -4.70
N GLY A 10 -3.94 5.01 -3.81
CA GLY A 10 -2.65 5.68 -3.97
C GLY A 10 -2.68 7.20 -3.72
N ALA A 11 -3.74 7.76 -3.14
CA ALA A 11 -3.91 9.21 -3.01
C ALA A 11 -3.32 9.82 -1.73
N LEU A 12 -2.65 9.01 -0.90
CA LEU A 12 -1.79 9.53 0.16
C LEU A 12 -0.54 10.15 -0.44
N ASP A 13 0.07 11.08 0.30
CA ASP A 13 1.38 11.62 -0.07
C ASP A 13 2.42 10.51 0.09
N ASP A 14 3.39 10.45 -0.83
CA ASP A 14 4.33 9.33 -0.91
C ASP A 14 5.25 9.25 0.32
N GLU A 15 5.58 10.40 0.92
CA GLU A 15 6.35 10.53 2.17
C GLU A 15 5.56 10.13 3.44
N TRP A 16 4.22 10.04 3.35
CA TRP A 16 3.36 9.80 4.52
C TRP A 16 3.74 8.51 5.26
N PHE A 17 4.13 7.46 4.53
CA PHE A 17 4.52 6.19 5.12
C PHE A 17 5.78 6.33 6.00
N ALA A 18 6.78 7.07 5.52
CA ALA A 18 8.01 7.34 6.26
C ALA A 18 7.75 8.24 7.48
N GLU A 19 6.88 9.24 7.35
CA GLU A 19 6.46 10.09 8.47
C GLU A 19 5.77 9.29 9.59
N ILE A 20 4.88 8.36 9.22
CA ILE A 20 4.20 7.49 10.18
C ILE A 20 5.21 6.56 10.88
N VAL A 21 6.07 5.87 10.13
CA VAL A 21 7.02 4.89 10.70
C VAL A 21 8.10 5.57 11.55
N SER A 22 8.52 6.78 11.20
CA SER A 22 9.49 7.52 12.01
C SER A 22 8.91 8.03 13.35
N SER A 23 7.58 8.07 13.49
CA SER A 23 6.91 8.55 14.69
C SER A 23 6.60 7.40 15.67
N SER A 24 7.41 7.27 16.73
CA SER A 24 7.21 6.21 17.73
C SER A 24 5.82 6.26 18.40
N GLY A 25 5.28 7.45 18.64
CA GLY A 25 3.94 7.63 19.20
C GLY A 25 2.84 7.14 18.26
N THR A 26 2.98 7.46 16.98
CA THR A 26 2.02 7.08 15.95
C THR A 26 2.04 5.59 15.68
N MET A 27 3.24 5.02 15.52
CA MET A 27 3.41 3.57 15.38
C MET A 27 2.87 2.82 16.59
N SER A 28 3.16 3.30 17.80
CA SER A 28 2.61 2.66 19.00
C SER A 28 1.08 2.69 19.01
N ALA A 29 0.48 3.81 18.59
CA ALA A 29 -0.97 3.94 18.49
C ALA A 29 -1.61 3.03 17.43
N LEU A 30 -0.92 2.80 16.31
CA LEU A 30 -1.36 1.94 15.22
C LEU A 30 -1.24 0.46 15.56
N LEU A 31 -0.16 0.06 16.22
CA LEU A 31 0.09 -1.31 16.66
C LEU A 31 -0.67 -1.67 17.95
N ASP A 32 -1.18 -0.67 18.67
CA ASP A 32 -1.79 -0.81 20.00
C ASP A 32 -0.84 -1.41 21.05
N GLU A 33 0.47 -1.20 20.85
CA GLU A 33 1.54 -1.63 21.74
C GLU A 33 2.72 -0.64 21.69
N PRO A 34 3.58 -0.58 22.73
CA PRO A 34 4.77 0.26 22.69
C PRO A 34 5.72 -0.10 21.54
N TRP A 35 6.12 0.90 20.75
CA TRP A 35 7.05 0.74 19.63
C TRP A 35 8.17 1.79 19.68
N GLY A 36 9.35 1.43 19.15
CA GLY A 36 10.52 2.31 19.11
C GLY A 36 10.96 2.78 20.49
N THR A 37 11.17 4.09 20.64
CA THR A 37 11.65 4.70 21.90
C THR A 37 10.63 4.58 23.04
N ILE A 38 9.35 4.38 22.74
CA ILE A 38 8.27 4.26 23.73
C ILE A 38 8.32 2.91 24.46
N ARG A 39 8.96 1.88 23.88
CA ARG A 39 9.14 0.56 24.55
C ARG A 39 9.80 0.65 25.92
N ASN A 40 10.69 1.63 26.09
CA ASN A 40 11.45 1.84 27.33
C ASN A 40 11.00 3.11 28.07
N ALA A 41 9.89 3.73 27.68
CA ALA A 41 9.42 4.94 28.32
C ALA A 41 8.91 4.64 29.75
N PRO A 42 9.16 5.54 30.71
CA PRO A 42 8.68 5.39 32.09
C PRO A 42 7.16 5.54 32.23
N GLU A 43 6.51 6.17 31.25
CA GLU A 43 5.05 6.33 31.22
C GLU A 43 4.38 5.16 30.49
N THR A 44 3.23 4.73 31.01
CA THR A 44 2.49 3.60 30.45
C THR A 44 1.73 4.05 29.20
N PHE A 45 1.87 3.29 28.11
CA PHE A 45 1.08 3.45 26.89
C PHE A 45 -0.43 3.42 27.20
N SER A 46 -1.16 4.41 26.69
CA SER A 46 -2.61 4.54 26.91
C SER A 46 -3.39 4.14 25.66
N THR A 47 -4.20 3.10 25.78
CA THR A 47 -5.11 2.65 24.72
C THR A 47 -6.10 3.74 24.31
N SER A 48 -6.52 4.62 25.24
CA SER A 48 -7.44 5.72 24.89
C SER A 48 -6.75 6.77 24.01
N THR A 49 -5.48 7.06 24.30
CA THR A 49 -4.65 7.96 23.48
C THR A 49 -4.38 7.33 22.12
N ALA A 50 -4.08 6.03 22.07
CA ALA A 50 -3.92 5.29 20.82
C ALA A 50 -5.17 5.37 19.93
N ALA A 51 -6.35 5.21 20.52
CA ALA A 51 -7.62 5.34 19.81
C ALA A 51 -7.89 6.77 19.31
N GLU A 52 -7.40 7.80 20.00
CA GLU A 52 -7.49 9.19 19.55
C GLU A 52 -6.55 9.48 18.38
N VAL A 53 -5.29 9.02 18.46
CA VAL A 53 -4.32 9.13 17.35
C VAL A 53 -4.82 8.41 16.11
N ARG A 54 -5.33 7.18 16.23
CA ARG A 54 -5.93 6.43 15.10
C ARG A 54 -7.10 7.19 14.46
N ARG A 55 -7.97 7.80 15.27
CA ARG A 55 -9.06 8.65 14.77
C ARG A 55 -8.53 9.91 14.09
N SER A 56 -7.47 10.52 14.62
CA SER A 56 -6.84 11.68 14.01
C SER A 56 -6.30 11.36 12.62
N ILE A 57 -5.55 10.26 12.47
CA ILE A 57 -5.06 9.80 11.15
C ILE A 57 -6.23 9.57 10.19
N ALA A 58 -7.27 8.88 10.64
CA ALA A 58 -8.43 8.62 9.80
C ALA A 58 -9.08 9.92 9.29
N VAL A 59 -9.23 10.93 10.16
CA VAL A 59 -9.88 12.20 9.83
C VAL A 59 -9.00 13.13 9.02
N MET A 60 -7.72 13.22 9.35
CA MET A 60 -6.79 14.20 8.79
C MET A 60 -6.11 13.71 7.51
N ASP A 61 -5.88 12.41 7.37
CA ASP A 61 -5.08 11.86 6.28
C ASP A 61 -5.95 10.98 5.37
N LEU A 62 -6.61 9.98 5.94
CA LEU A 62 -7.31 8.96 5.15
C LEU A 62 -8.57 9.50 4.48
N LEU A 63 -9.44 10.20 5.21
CA LEU A 63 -10.68 10.74 4.64
C LEU A 63 -10.42 11.75 3.50
N PRO A 64 -9.46 12.70 3.63
CA PRO A 64 -9.09 13.56 2.51
C PRO A 64 -8.53 12.80 1.30
N ALA A 65 -7.65 11.81 1.52
CA ALA A 65 -7.11 10.98 0.44
C ALA A 65 -8.20 10.20 -0.30
N ILE A 66 -9.09 9.53 0.43
CA ILE A 66 -10.27 8.82 -0.12
C ILE A 66 -11.15 9.79 -0.92
N ARG A 67 -11.42 10.99 -0.39
CA ARG A 67 -12.24 11.98 -1.09
C ARG A 67 -11.58 12.43 -2.39
N ARG A 68 -10.26 12.66 -2.39
CA ARG A 68 -9.49 13.07 -3.58
C ARG A 68 -9.56 11.98 -4.65
N SER A 69 -9.23 10.74 -4.28
CA SER A 69 -9.23 9.63 -5.23
C SER A 69 -10.60 9.32 -5.81
N HIS A 70 -11.66 9.30 -5.00
CA HIS A 70 -13.03 9.09 -5.49
C HIS A 70 -13.52 10.23 -6.38
N ARG A 71 -13.06 11.46 -6.14
CA ARG A 71 -13.39 12.59 -7.01
C ARG A 71 -12.72 12.42 -8.37
N GLU A 72 -11.42 12.15 -8.40
CA GLU A 72 -10.66 11.91 -9.64
C GLU A 72 -11.22 10.71 -10.43
N PHE A 73 -11.49 9.60 -9.73
CA PHE A 73 -12.14 8.42 -10.29
C PHE A 73 -13.49 8.72 -10.96
N ARG A 74 -14.33 9.56 -10.34
CA ARG A 74 -15.62 9.95 -10.94
C ARG A 74 -15.44 10.73 -12.24
N TRP A 75 -14.37 11.51 -12.37
CA TRP A 75 -14.08 12.23 -13.61
C TRP A 75 -13.50 11.31 -14.68
N SER A 76 -12.56 10.43 -14.32
CA SER A 76 -12.00 9.49 -15.29
C SER A 76 -13.03 8.49 -15.82
N ALA A 77 -13.97 8.01 -14.99
CA ALA A 77 -15.06 7.13 -15.43
C ALA A 77 -16.02 7.82 -16.41
N LYS A 78 -16.28 9.13 -16.22
CA LYS A 78 -17.14 9.92 -17.11
C LYS A 78 -16.53 10.12 -18.51
N ASP A 79 -15.20 10.13 -18.63
CA ASP A 79 -14.54 10.27 -19.94
C ASP A 79 -14.69 9.01 -20.83
N TYR A 80 -15.12 7.87 -20.26
CA TYR A 80 -15.29 6.61 -20.99
C TYR A 80 -16.75 6.18 -21.21
N LEU A 81 -17.70 6.77 -20.49
CA LEU A 81 -19.13 6.55 -20.70
C LEU A 81 -19.64 7.64 -21.65
N ASP A 82 -20.22 7.25 -22.79
CA ASP A 82 -21.04 8.18 -23.58
C ASP A 82 -22.07 8.82 -22.63
N ASP A 83 -22.26 10.14 -22.75
CA ASP A 83 -22.90 11.09 -21.80
C ASP A 83 -24.32 10.73 -21.26
N ASP A 84 -24.89 9.58 -21.61
CA ASP A 84 -26.29 9.20 -21.32
C ASP A 84 -26.48 7.98 -20.39
N ASP A 85 -25.43 7.29 -19.92
CA ASP A 85 -25.57 6.12 -19.01
C ASP A 85 -25.06 6.39 -17.57
N ASP A 86 -25.76 7.25 -16.84
CA ASP A 86 -25.59 7.39 -15.37
C ASP A 86 -26.25 6.17 -14.67
N GLY A 87 -25.61 5.00 -14.78
CA GLY A 87 -26.00 3.80 -14.05
C GLY A 87 -25.99 4.01 -12.52
N PRO A 88 -26.69 3.16 -11.74
CA PRO A 88 -26.76 3.31 -10.30
C PRO A 88 -25.37 3.20 -9.65
N MET A 89 -25.04 4.14 -8.78
CA MET A 89 -23.77 4.13 -8.05
C MET A 89 -23.60 2.82 -7.26
N PRO A 90 -22.47 2.11 -7.39
CA PRO A 90 -22.25 0.84 -6.71
C PRO A 90 -22.21 1.02 -5.19
N ASN A 91 -22.77 0.06 -4.46
CA ASN A 91 -22.77 0.06 -2.99
C ASN A 91 -21.38 -0.32 -2.47
N VAL A 92 -20.70 0.63 -1.80
CA VAL A 92 -19.35 0.48 -1.25
C VAL A 92 -19.21 -0.74 -0.32
N ARG A 93 -20.26 -1.12 0.42
CA ARG A 93 -20.21 -2.24 1.37
C ARG A 93 -20.28 -3.63 0.73
N THR A 94 -20.60 -3.71 -0.56
CA THR A 94 -20.79 -4.97 -1.28
C THR A 94 -19.80 -5.15 -2.43
N GLN A 95 -18.80 -4.26 -2.55
CA GLN A 95 -17.76 -4.39 -3.58
C GLN A 95 -16.79 -5.51 -3.20
N ALA A 96 -16.53 -6.44 -4.13
CA ALA A 96 -15.54 -7.50 -3.91
C ALA A 96 -14.09 -7.00 -4.07
N HIS A 97 -13.89 -5.88 -4.76
CA HIS A 97 -12.59 -5.26 -4.96
C HIS A 97 -12.71 -3.74 -4.76
N PRO A 98 -11.67 -3.08 -4.20
CA PRO A 98 -11.61 -1.62 -4.12
C PRO A 98 -11.89 -0.98 -5.47
N ALA A 99 -12.88 -0.08 -5.52
CA ALA A 99 -13.34 0.56 -6.76
C ALA A 99 -13.68 -0.42 -7.92
N MET A 100 -14.08 -1.67 -7.60
CA MET A 100 -14.39 -2.72 -8.58
C MET A 100 -13.23 -3.11 -9.51
N ARG A 101 -11.97 -2.89 -9.08
CA ARG A 101 -10.76 -3.18 -9.88
C ARG A 101 -9.97 -4.36 -9.28
N PRO A 102 -10.08 -5.57 -9.88
CA PRO A 102 -9.35 -6.76 -9.41
C PRO A 102 -7.82 -6.58 -9.39
N GLU A 103 -7.29 -5.74 -10.28
CA GLU A 103 -5.86 -5.42 -10.36
C GLU A 103 -5.32 -4.78 -9.08
N LEU A 104 -6.14 -4.00 -8.36
CA LEU A 104 -5.75 -3.42 -7.07
C LEU A 104 -5.61 -4.49 -5.98
N GLY A 105 -6.50 -5.48 -5.96
CA GLY A 105 -6.37 -6.62 -5.04
C GLY A 105 -5.16 -7.50 -5.37
N THR A 106 -4.80 -7.62 -6.66
CA THR A 106 -3.58 -8.33 -7.07
C THR A 106 -2.32 -7.57 -6.65
N LEU A 107 -2.32 -6.24 -6.81
CA LEU A 107 -1.24 -5.36 -6.36
C LEU A 107 -1.03 -5.46 -4.85
N GLU A 108 -2.12 -5.45 -4.07
CA GLU A 108 -2.10 -5.62 -2.62
C GLU A 108 -1.42 -6.93 -2.19
N SER A 109 -1.85 -8.05 -2.77
CA SER A 109 -1.33 -9.37 -2.42
C SER A 109 0.16 -9.50 -2.75
N ARG A 110 0.61 -8.95 -3.88
CA ARG A 110 2.03 -8.91 -4.26
C ARG A 110 2.84 -8.05 -3.30
N MET A 111 2.38 -6.83 -3.03
CA MET A 111 3.03 -5.93 -2.07
C MET A 111 3.15 -6.57 -0.69
N SER A 112 2.10 -7.21 -0.19
CA SER A 112 2.13 -7.87 1.12
C SER A 112 3.20 -8.96 1.18
N THR A 113 3.27 -9.82 0.15
CA THR A 113 4.25 -10.91 0.09
C THR A 113 5.68 -10.37 0.07
N LEU A 114 5.96 -9.37 -0.78
CA LEU A 114 7.28 -8.76 -0.90
C LEU A 114 7.71 -8.02 0.37
N LEU A 115 6.77 -7.38 1.07
CA LEU A 115 7.06 -6.75 2.37
C LEU A 115 7.39 -7.79 3.43
N ASP A 116 6.67 -8.91 3.49
CA ASP A 116 6.94 -9.97 4.46
C ASP A 116 8.35 -10.56 4.25
N GLU A 117 8.74 -10.79 3.00
CA GLU A 117 10.09 -11.24 2.63
C GLU A 117 11.18 -10.23 3.03
N LEU A 118 10.97 -8.95 2.69
CA LEU A 118 11.88 -7.88 3.10
C LEU A 118 12.02 -7.84 4.62
N LEU A 119 10.92 -7.90 5.37
CA LEU A 119 10.96 -7.82 6.84
C LEU A 119 11.61 -9.05 7.47
N ALA A 120 11.49 -10.23 6.87
CA ALA A 120 12.21 -11.44 7.31
C ALA A 120 13.74 -11.28 7.17
N GLY A 121 14.19 -10.55 6.15
CA GLY A 121 15.61 -10.42 5.79
C GLY A 121 16.05 -11.55 4.85
N PHE A 122 17.09 -11.29 4.06
CA PHE A 122 17.52 -12.19 3.00
C PHE A 122 18.66 -13.10 3.46
N VAL A 123 18.61 -14.36 3.03
CA VAL A 123 19.62 -15.36 3.39
C VAL A 123 21.00 -15.05 2.81
N ASP A 124 21.03 -14.46 1.62
CA ASP A 124 22.23 -14.09 0.89
C ASP A 124 21.95 -12.94 -0.10
N GLU A 125 23.02 -12.48 -0.75
CA GLU A 125 22.95 -11.43 -1.76
C GLU A 125 22.09 -11.80 -2.97
N ASP A 126 22.06 -13.07 -3.38
CA ASP A 126 21.29 -13.51 -4.56
C ASP A 126 19.78 -13.40 -4.28
N ALA A 127 19.34 -13.83 -3.08
CA ALA A 127 17.96 -13.67 -2.64
C ALA A 127 17.54 -12.19 -2.57
N PHE A 128 18.43 -11.29 -2.13
CA PHE A 128 18.14 -9.85 -2.12
C PHE A 128 17.99 -9.28 -3.54
N VAL A 129 18.85 -9.70 -4.48
CA VAL A 129 18.79 -9.26 -5.87
C VAL A 129 17.53 -9.79 -6.57
N GLU A 130 17.16 -11.04 -6.35
CA GLU A 130 15.93 -11.64 -6.88
C GLU A 130 14.70 -10.87 -6.38
N TRP A 131 14.61 -10.65 -5.07
CA TRP A 131 13.56 -9.81 -4.48
C TRP A 131 13.53 -8.40 -5.07
N GLY A 132 14.70 -7.79 -5.30
CA GLY A 132 14.83 -6.49 -5.95
C GLY A 132 14.27 -6.45 -7.38
N GLN A 133 14.39 -7.54 -8.13
CA GLN A 133 13.79 -7.64 -9.46
C GLN A 133 12.27 -7.77 -9.37
N GLU A 134 11.79 -8.58 -8.42
CA GLU A 134 10.36 -8.80 -8.23
C GLU A 134 9.64 -7.54 -7.75
N VAL A 135 10.23 -6.78 -6.84
CA VAL A 135 9.61 -5.55 -6.31
C VAL A 135 9.43 -4.50 -7.40
N VAL A 136 10.46 -4.28 -8.24
CA VAL A 136 10.41 -3.34 -9.37
C VAL A 136 9.34 -3.78 -10.38
N GLN A 137 9.26 -5.07 -10.70
CA GLN A 137 8.24 -5.59 -11.62
C GLN A 137 6.83 -5.49 -11.04
N ALA A 138 6.65 -5.85 -9.77
CA ALA A 138 5.36 -5.86 -9.09
C ALA A 138 4.80 -4.44 -8.89
N SER A 139 5.68 -3.45 -8.72
CA SER A 139 5.33 -2.03 -8.62
C SER A 139 5.25 -1.33 -9.98
N TYR A 140 5.24 -2.05 -11.11
CA TYR A 140 5.26 -1.43 -12.45
C TYR A 140 6.38 -0.38 -12.65
N ALA A 141 7.55 -0.63 -12.06
CA ALA A 141 8.72 0.25 -12.02
C ALA A 141 8.57 1.57 -11.22
N GLU A 142 7.54 1.69 -10.36
CA GLU A 142 7.42 2.83 -9.45
C GLU A 142 8.33 2.76 -8.22
N VAL A 143 8.75 1.57 -7.81
CA VAL A 143 9.94 1.42 -6.96
C VAL A 143 11.15 1.51 -7.88
N ASP A 144 11.95 2.56 -7.68
CA ASP A 144 13.13 2.85 -8.51
C ASP A 144 14.21 1.78 -8.31
N SER A 145 14.74 1.23 -9.40
CA SER A 145 15.84 0.28 -9.35
C SER A 145 17.12 0.87 -8.75
N ASP A 146 17.32 2.19 -8.86
CA ASP A 146 18.48 2.88 -8.32
C ASP A 146 18.55 2.76 -6.79
N VAL A 147 17.39 2.65 -6.13
CA VAL A 147 17.28 2.43 -4.68
C VAL A 147 17.78 1.03 -4.31
N ILE A 148 17.45 0.02 -5.12
CA ILE A 148 17.93 -1.36 -4.93
C ILE A 148 19.44 -1.44 -5.18
N GLU A 149 19.91 -0.80 -6.25
CA GLU A 149 21.32 -0.72 -6.61
C GLU A 149 22.14 -0.07 -5.49
N ALA A 150 21.68 1.08 -4.99
CA ALA A 150 22.33 1.79 -3.90
C ALA A 150 22.41 0.91 -2.63
N ALA A 151 21.30 0.27 -2.25
CA ALA A 151 21.24 -0.63 -1.10
C ALA A 151 22.19 -1.83 -1.24
N TYR A 152 22.38 -2.36 -2.46
CA TYR A 152 23.30 -3.46 -2.74
C TYR A 152 24.77 -3.05 -2.63
N PHE A 153 25.16 -1.90 -3.19
CA PHE A 153 26.55 -1.47 -3.20
C PHE A 153 26.98 -0.79 -1.89
N GLU A 154 26.04 -0.21 -1.13
CA GLU A 154 26.33 0.36 0.17
C GLU A 154 26.43 -0.74 1.25
N LEU A 155 27.66 -1.13 1.59
CA LEU A 155 27.94 -2.24 2.51
C LEU A 155 27.19 -2.17 3.86
N PRO A 156 27.07 -1.00 4.54
CA PRO A 156 26.23 -0.90 5.73
C PRO A 156 24.76 -1.23 5.50
N VAL A 157 24.18 -0.79 4.38
CA VAL A 157 22.77 -1.03 4.02
C VAL A 157 22.58 -2.49 3.65
N ARG A 158 23.45 -3.05 2.80
CA ARG A 158 23.40 -4.47 2.44
C ARG A 158 23.46 -5.38 3.66
N ARG A 159 24.32 -5.07 4.64
CA ARG A 159 24.36 -5.82 5.90
C ARG A 159 23.01 -5.81 6.64
N MET A 160 22.30 -4.68 6.66
CA MET A 160 20.97 -4.61 7.27
C MET A 160 19.90 -5.38 6.47
N MET A 161 20.11 -5.60 5.17
CA MET A 161 19.23 -6.44 4.35
C MET A 161 19.39 -7.94 4.66
N LEU A 162 20.61 -8.36 5.01
CA LEU A 162 20.95 -9.78 5.23
C LEU A 162 20.90 -10.22 6.72
N ASP A 163 20.85 -9.28 7.65
CA ASP A 163 20.93 -9.55 9.10
C ASP A 163 19.52 -9.83 9.69
N ASP A 164 19.37 -10.83 10.55
CA ASP A 164 18.10 -11.25 11.16
C ASP A 164 17.79 -10.57 12.51
N GLY A 165 18.69 -9.70 12.98
CA GLY A 165 18.58 -9.01 14.26
C GLY A 165 17.53 -7.90 14.29
N GLU A 166 17.07 -7.53 15.50
CA GLU A 166 16.04 -6.51 15.71
C GLU A 166 16.39 -5.15 15.09
N ARG A 167 17.67 -4.77 15.13
CA ARG A 167 18.14 -3.52 14.51
C ARG A 167 17.99 -3.55 12.99
N ALA A 168 18.32 -4.68 12.37
CA ALA A 168 18.23 -4.86 10.93
C ALA A 168 16.76 -4.88 10.50
N ARG A 169 15.90 -5.57 11.25
CA ARG A 169 14.44 -5.52 11.05
C ARG A 169 13.90 -4.09 11.11
N PHE A 170 14.24 -3.32 12.14
CA PHE A 170 13.81 -1.92 12.25
C PHE A 170 14.29 -1.07 11.07
N PHE A 171 15.54 -1.28 10.63
CA PHE A 171 16.06 -0.60 9.44
C PHE A 171 15.23 -0.94 8.19
N ARG A 172 14.91 -2.23 7.97
CA ARG A 172 14.09 -2.68 6.84
C ARG A 172 12.66 -2.15 6.93
N GLU A 173 12.06 -2.05 8.12
CA GLU A 173 10.75 -1.40 8.32
C GLU A 173 10.78 0.06 7.85
N SER A 174 11.84 0.80 8.21
CA SER A 174 12.00 2.22 7.85
C SER A 174 12.27 2.40 6.36
N TRP A 175 13.13 1.54 5.80
CA TRP A 175 13.49 1.55 4.39
C TRP A 175 12.30 1.15 3.50
N ALA A 176 11.49 0.16 3.94
CA ALA A 176 10.26 -0.22 3.25
C ALA A 176 9.24 0.92 3.22
N ALA A 177 9.12 1.68 4.32
CA ALA A 177 8.21 2.81 4.38
C ALA A 177 8.59 3.92 3.41
N GLU A 178 9.89 4.23 3.33
CA GLU A 178 10.42 5.27 2.45
C GLU A 178 10.29 4.90 0.97
N PHE A 179 10.69 3.69 0.59
CA PHE A 179 10.87 3.37 -0.83
C PHE A 179 9.81 2.41 -1.38
N VAL A 180 9.48 1.35 -0.64
CA VAL A 180 8.60 0.29 -1.13
C VAL A 180 7.13 0.73 -1.05
N LEU A 181 6.66 1.16 0.12
CA LEU A 181 5.28 1.60 0.31
C LEU A 181 4.96 2.85 -0.53
N SER A 182 5.92 3.77 -0.62
CA SER A 182 5.86 4.94 -1.51
C SER A 182 5.70 4.52 -2.99
N GLY A 183 6.57 3.66 -3.52
CA GLY A 183 6.46 3.17 -4.90
C GLY A 183 5.16 2.41 -5.17
N PHE A 184 4.70 1.58 -4.23
CA PHE A 184 3.40 0.90 -4.36
C PHE A 184 2.21 1.86 -4.24
N ASN A 185 2.34 2.99 -3.53
CA ASN A 185 1.34 4.05 -3.50
C ASN A 185 1.21 4.73 -4.86
N ALA A 186 2.34 5.06 -5.50
CA ALA A 186 2.34 5.54 -6.87
C ALA A 186 1.77 4.49 -7.86
N SER A 187 2.11 3.21 -7.67
CA SER A 187 1.55 2.10 -8.45
C SER A 187 0.02 2.02 -8.34
N ALA A 188 -0.51 2.09 -7.12
CA ALA A 188 -1.95 2.06 -6.87
C ALA A 188 -2.66 3.24 -7.53
N ARG A 189 -2.04 4.43 -7.51
CA ARG A 189 -2.54 5.64 -8.20
C ARG A 189 -2.61 5.41 -9.71
N GLN A 190 -1.61 4.77 -10.32
CA GLN A 190 -1.63 4.47 -11.75
C GLN A 190 -2.68 3.42 -12.12
N VAL A 191 -2.78 2.33 -11.37
CA VAL A 191 -3.79 1.28 -11.59
C VAL A 191 -5.21 1.83 -11.41
N ALA A 192 -5.42 2.68 -10.41
CA ALA A 192 -6.71 3.34 -10.19
C ALA A 192 -7.10 4.28 -11.34
N ASN A 193 -6.14 4.88 -12.04
CA ASN A 193 -6.39 5.75 -13.19
C ASN A 193 -6.52 5.00 -14.53
N ARG A 194 -5.87 3.84 -14.68
CA ARG A 194 -5.76 3.12 -15.97
C ARG A 194 -6.55 1.83 -16.10
N ALA A 195 -6.85 1.13 -15.00
CA ALA A 195 -7.55 -0.14 -15.08
C ALA A 195 -8.97 0.00 -15.66
N THR A 196 -9.46 -1.02 -16.33
CA THR A 196 -10.86 -1.09 -16.77
C THR A 196 -11.74 -1.59 -15.63
N GLU A 197 -12.86 -0.92 -15.38
CA GLU A 197 -13.85 -1.41 -14.40
C GLU A 197 -14.49 -2.69 -14.92
N VAL A 198 -14.46 -3.76 -14.12
CA VAL A 198 -15.19 -4.99 -14.44
C VAL A 198 -16.44 -5.04 -13.56
N ALA A 199 -17.59 -4.72 -14.15
CA ALA A 199 -18.87 -4.88 -13.47
C ALA A 199 -19.11 -6.36 -13.14
N GLN A 200 -19.47 -6.67 -11.89
CA GLN A 200 -19.68 -8.05 -11.43
C GLN A 200 -20.93 -8.76 -11.99
N ASN A 201 -21.60 -8.20 -12.99
CA ASN A 201 -22.76 -8.82 -13.63
C ASN A 201 -22.52 -9.03 -15.12
N ALA A 202 -21.68 -10.01 -15.46
CA ALA A 202 -21.66 -10.61 -16.78
C ALA A 202 -21.88 -12.13 -16.68
N THR A 203 -22.94 -12.54 -15.99
CA THR A 203 -23.56 -13.84 -16.30
C THR A 203 -24.15 -13.69 -17.70
N LYS A 204 -23.37 -13.99 -18.72
CA LYS A 204 -23.87 -14.14 -20.09
C LYS A 204 -24.80 -15.35 -20.10
N GLU A 205 -26.10 -15.12 -19.93
CA GLU A 205 -27.10 -16.04 -20.45
C GLU A 205 -26.88 -16.11 -21.96
N THR A 206 -26.18 -17.16 -22.38
CA THR A 206 -25.97 -17.46 -23.78
C THR A 206 -27.30 -18.03 -24.27
N HIS A 207 -28.19 -17.16 -24.76
CA HIS A 207 -29.37 -17.60 -25.47
C HIS A 207 -28.92 -18.29 -26.76
N VAL A 208 -28.92 -19.61 -26.77
CA VAL A 208 -28.79 -20.42 -27.98
C VAL A 208 -30.18 -20.51 -28.60
N PRO A 209 -30.43 -19.93 -29.78
CA PRO A 209 -31.71 -20.08 -30.45
C PRO A 209 -31.87 -21.55 -30.84
N SER A 210 -32.87 -22.21 -30.26
CA SER A 210 -33.28 -23.54 -30.67
C SER A 210 -34.38 -23.43 -31.73
N GLY A 211 -34.04 -23.82 -32.97
CA GLY A 211 -34.98 -24.31 -33.99
C GLY A 211 -35.80 -23.28 -34.73
#